data_AF-A0A2C5Z782-F1
#
_entry.id   AF-A0A2C5Z782-F1
#
_cell.length_a   1.000
_cell.length_b   1.000
_cell.length_c   1.000
_cell.angle_alpha   90.00
_cell.angle_beta   90.00
_cell.angle_gamma   90.00
#
_symmetry.space_group_name_H-M   'P 1'
#
loop_
_entity.id
_entity.type
_entity.pdbx_description
1 polymer ?
#
loop_
_entity_poly.entity_id
_entity_poly.type
_entity_poly.pdbx_seq_one_letter_code
_entity_poly.pdbx_strand_id
1 'polypeptide(L)'
;MPPPPEHLASRTLVYLMALHRIHQLVPQLTAPPASWPPDTPCAVIERATCPDQRIIRSSLAHVVAAVQAIGSRPPGLLVVGAACTALAHTAPHAVHEKYWSVQEGLNPADLPLSIPLPWLNSAMHDGPVTWTSSH
;
A
#
# COMPACT_ATOMS: atom_id res chain seq x y z
N MET A 1 -13.74 -15.66 5.57
CA MET A 1 -12.28 -15.60 5.38
C MET A 1 -11.71 -16.84 6.06
N PRO A 2 -10.69 -17.52 5.51
CA PRO A 2 -10.02 -18.58 6.26
C PRO A 2 -9.51 -18.01 7.60
N PRO A 3 -9.44 -18.84 8.66
CA PRO A 3 -8.91 -18.38 9.94
C PRO A 3 -7.48 -17.86 9.75
N PRO A 4 -7.14 -16.70 10.35
CA PRO A 4 -5.79 -16.19 10.26
C PRO A 4 -4.81 -17.16 10.93
N PRO A 5 -3.61 -17.34 10.36
CA PRO A 5 -2.59 -18.13 11.00
C PRO A 5 -2.07 -17.46 12.28
N GLU A 6 -1.53 -18.27 13.19
CA GLU A 6 -0.83 -17.80 14.38
C GLU A 6 0.36 -16.89 14.04
N HIS A 7 0.63 -15.95 14.93
CA HIS A 7 1.76 -15.07 14.82
C HIS A 7 3.08 -15.83 14.94
N LEU A 8 3.98 -15.59 13.97
CA LEU A 8 5.39 -15.93 14.05
C LEU A 8 6.18 -14.71 13.56
N ALA A 9 7.23 -14.32 14.27
CA ALA A 9 7.98 -13.09 13.96
C ALA A 9 8.55 -13.05 12.54
N SER A 10 8.89 -14.21 11.96
CA SER A 10 9.41 -14.35 10.59
C SER A 10 8.31 -14.44 9.52
N ARG A 11 7.03 -14.56 9.91
CA ARG A 11 5.93 -14.76 8.98
C ARG A 11 5.49 -13.42 8.39
N THR A 12 5.30 -13.43 7.08
CA THR A 12 4.65 -12.34 6.36
C THR A 12 3.31 -12.83 5.81
N LEU A 13 2.25 -12.06 6.05
CA LEU A 13 0.94 -12.31 5.49
C LEU A 13 0.66 -11.34 4.35
N VAL A 14 0.04 -11.84 3.29
CA VAL A 14 -0.43 -11.03 2.17
C VAL A 14 -1.90 -11.36 1.94
N TYR A 15 -2.76 -10.39 2.22
CA TYR A 15 -4.20 -10.48 2.01
C TYR A 15 -4.59 -9.73 0.75
N LEU A 16 -5.06 -10.48 -0.25
CA LEU A 16 -5.60 -9.92 -1.49
C LEU A 16 -7.04 -9.47 -1.29
N MET A 17 -7.45 -8.41 -1.98
CA MET A 17 -8.80 -7.82 -1.89
C MET A 17 -9.20 -7.44 -0.45
N ALA A 18 -8.21 -7.17 0.40
CA ALA A 18 -8.40 -7.02 1.85
C ALA A 18 -9.10 -5.72 2.24
N LEU A 19 -8.97 -4.66 1.43
CA LEU A 19 -9.34 -3.31 1.82
C LEU A 19 -10.82 -3.15 2.16
N HIS A 20 -11.72 -3.78 1.38
CA HIS A 20 -13.15 -3.74 1.66
C HIS A 20 -13.53 -4.42 3.00
N ARG A 21 -12.65 -5.25 3.56
CA ARG A 21 -12.90 -6.02 4.78
C ARG A 21 -11.88 -5.73 5.87
N ILE A 22 -11.07 -4.67 5.74
CA ILE A 22 -9.96 -4.42 6.65
C ILE A 22 -10.43 -4.22 8.10
N HIS A 23 -11.60 -3.60 8.29
CA HIS A 23 -12.28 -3.44 9.57
C HIS A 23 -12.62 -4.76 10.28
N GLN A 24 -12.85 -5.83 9.52
CA GLN A 24 -13.14 -7.16 10.07
C GLN A 24 -11.88 -8.01 10.19
N LEU A 25 -10.91 -7.80 9.29
CA LEU A 25 -9.70 -8.59 9.19
C LEU A 25 -8.70 -8.30 10.31
N VAL A 26 -8.47 -7.02 10.63
CA VAL A 26 -7.49 -6.62 11.66
C VAL A 26 -7.86 -7.16 13.05
N PRO A 27 -9.11 -7.06 13.53
CA PRO A 27 -9.50 -7.67 14.81
C PRO A 27 -9.30 -9.19 14.85
N GLN A 28 -9.52 -9.89 13.74
CA GLN A 28 -9.30 -11.34 13.66
C GLN A 28 -7.81 -11.71 13.78
N LEU A 29 -6.90 -10.87 13.30
CA LEU A 29 -5.46 -11.07 13.47
C LEU A 29 -5.01 -10.84 14.91
N THR A 30 -5.52 -9.79 15.56
CA THR A 30 -5.07 -9.41 16.91
C THR A 30 -5.71 -10.25 18.02
N ALA A 31 -6.87 -10.88 17.77
CA ALA A 31 -7.55 -11.73 18.73
C ALA A 31 -7.00 -13.17 18.73
N PRO A 32 -7.19 -13.94 19.83
CA PRO A 32 -6.89 -15.37 19.85
C PRO A 32 -7.72 -16.13 18.81
N PRO A 33 -7.16 -17.18 18.16
CA PRO A 33 -5.85 -17.78 18.41
C PRO A 33 -4.67 -17.12 17.67
N ALA A 34 -4.93 -16.17 16.76
CA ALA A 34 -3.87 -15.61 15.92
C ALA A 34 -2.90 -14.70 16.68
N SER A 35 -3.45 -13.86 17.59
CA SER A 35 -2.71 -13.07 18.59
C SER A 35 -1.53 -12.27 18.04
N TRP A 36 -1.71 -11.63 16.89
CA TRP A 36 -0.69 -10.75 16.29
C TRP A 36 -0.48 -9.49 17.14
N PRO A 37 0.78 -9.09 17.44
CA PRO A 37 1.07 -7.88 18.20
C PRO A 37 0.49 -6.62 17.52
N PRO A 38 -0.16 -5.69 18.25
CA PRO A 38 -0.74 -4.47 17.66
C PRO A 38 0.27 -3.55 16.96
N ASP A 39 1.53 -3.59 17.40
CA ASP A 39 2.66 -2.86 16.82
C ASP A 39 3.23 -3.53 15.57
N THR A 40 2.74 -4.71 15.17
CA THR A 40 3.21 -5.41 13.97
C THR A 40 3.14 -4.49 12.75
N PRO A 41 4.27 -4.27 12.03
CA PRO A 41 4.28 -3.46 10.83
C PRO A 41 3.36 -4.04 9.75
N CYS A 42 2.67 -3.16 9.04
CA CYS A 42 1.85 -3.53 7.89
C CYS A 42 1.87 -2.45 6.82
N ALA A 43 1.57 -2.85 5.59
CA ALA A 43 1.46 -1.94 4.46
C ALA A 43 0.21 -2.26 3.64
N VAL A 44 -0.57 -1.23 3.32
CA VAL A 44 -1.59 -1.30 2.27
C VAL A 44 -0.94 -0.84 0.97
N ILE A 45 -1.04 -1.67 -0.06
CA ILE A 45 -0.51 -1.38 -1.40
C ILE A 45 -1.68 -1.39 -2.37
N GLU A 46 -1.94 -0.24 -2.95
CA GLU A 46 -3.01 0.00 -3.92
C GLU A 46 -2.42 0.20 -5.30
N ARG A 47 -3.06 -0.41 -6.31
CA ARG A 47 -2.65 -0.29 -7.72
C ARG A 47 -1.15 -0.54 -7.91
N ALA A 48 -0.66 -1.64 -7.33
CA ALA A 48 0.75 -2.00 -7.38
C ALA A 48 1.28 -1.99 -8.82
N THR A 49 2.47 -1.40 -9.02
CA THR A 49 3.14 -1.29 -10.32
C THR A 49 2.39 -0.40 -11.35
N CYS A 50 1.39 0.38 -10.93
CA CYS A 50 0.74 1.41 -11.75
C CYS A 50 1.36 2.81 -11.49
N PRO A 51 1.25 3.75 -12.45
CA PRO A 51 1.73 5.13 -12.24
C PRO A 51 1.15 5.78 -10.99
N ASP A 52 -0.11 5.46 -10.68
CA ASP A 52 -0.87 5.96 -9.54
C ASP A 52 -0.93 4.95 -8.37
N GLN A 53 0.13 4.13 -8.24
CA GLN A 53 0.34 3.27 -7.08
C GLN A 53 0.30 4.11 -5.79
N ARG A 54 -0.26 3.54 -4.72
CA ARG A 54 -0.18 4.14 -3.39
C ARG A 54 0.21 3.12 -2.34
N ILE A 55 1.18 3.46 -1.51
CA ILE A 55 1.64 2.62 -0.39
C ILE A 55 1.38 3.36 0.92
N ILE A 56 0.57 2.77 1.79
CA ILE A 56 0.28 3.27 3.14
C ILE A 56 0.99 2.34 4.12
N ARG A 57 2.05 2.81 4.78
CA ARG A 57 2.79 2.03 5.79
C ARG A 57 2.34 2.43 7.19
N SER A 58 2.06 1.45 8.05
CA SER A 58 1.56 1.67 9.41
C SER A 58 1.81 0.42 10.29
N SER A 59 1.06 0.29 11.38
CA SER A 59 0.97 -0.91 12.23
C SER A 59 -0.46 -1.43 12.29
N LEU A 60 -0.65 -2.68 12.72
CA LEU A 60 -1.99 -3.26 12.89
C LEU A 60 -2.92 -2.39 13.76
N ALA A 61 -2.37 -1.72 14.78
CA ALA A 61 -3.12 -0.80 15.63
C ALA A 61 -3.71 0.41 14.90
N HIS A 62 -3.10 0.85 13.79
CA HIS A 62 -3.41 2.13 13.15
C HIS A 62 -3.83 2.03 11.67
N VAL A 63 -3.57 0.90 11.00
CA VAL A 63 -3.83 0.73 9.56
C VAL A 63 -5.29 0.95 9.17
N VAL A 64 -6.21 0.57 10.06
CA VAL A 64 -7.65 0.77 9.85
C VAL A 64 -7.99 2.26 9.81
N ALA A 65 -7.47 3.03 10.76
CA ALA A 65 -7.66 4.48 10.81
C ALA A 65 -6.98 5.18 9.63
N ALA A 66 -5.77 4.73 9.25
CA ALA A 66 -5.04 5.25 8.10
C ALA A 66 -5.87 5.09 6.80
N VAL A 67 -6.39 3.89 6.53
CA VAL A 67 -7.22 3.63 5.34
C VAL A 67 -8.52 4.46 5.35
N GLN A 68 -9.14 4.66 6.52
CA GLN A 68 -10.33 5.51 6.62
C GLN A 68 -10.02 6.98 6.33
N ALA A 69 -8.91 7.50 6.86
CA ALA A 69 -8.52 8.89 6.65
C ALA A 69 -8.12 9.18 5.20
N ILE A 70 -7.43 8.23 4.55
CA ILE A 70 -6.86 8.39 3.21
C ILE A 70 -7.86 8.00 2.09
N GLY A 71 -8.84 7.17 2.42
CA GLY A 71 -9.73 6.51 1.46
C GLY A 71 -9.06 5.35 0.73
N SER A 72 -9.84 4.51 0.06
CA SER A 72 -9.38 3.31 -0.65
C SER A 72 -9.40 3.49 -2.17
N ARG A 73 -8.38 2.99 -2.87
CA ARG A 73 -8.29 2.91 -4.34
C ARG A 73 -8.09 1.45 -4.77
N PRO A 74 -9.17 0.68 -4.99
CA PRO A 74 -9.05 -0.69 -5.49
C PRO A 74 -8.38 -0.75 -6.88
N PRO A 75 -7.68 -1.85 -7.21
CA PRO A 75 -7.37 -3.00 -6.36
C PRO A 75 -6.30 -2.67 -5.30
N GLY A 76 -6.39 -3.30 -4.13
CA GLY A 76 -5.37 -3.19 -3.11
C GLY A 76 -5.25 -4.42 -2.21
N LEU A 77 -4.05 -4.59 -1.66
CA LEU A 77 -3.67 -5.68 -0.77
C LEU A 77 -3.17 -5.15 0.57
N LEU A 78 -3.26 -5.98 1.61
CA LEU A 78 -2.65 -5.73 2.92
C LEU A 78 -1.50 -6.72 3.13
N VAL A 79 -0.32 -6.19 3.36
CA VAL A 79 0.87 -6.95 3.79
C VAL A 79 1.06 -6.73 5.29
N VAL A 80 1.32 -7.79 6.05
CA VAL A 80 1.53 -7.73 7.51
C VAL A 80 2.78 -8.52 7.88
N GLY A 81 3.65 -7.93 8.70
CA GLY A 81 4.87 -8.54 9.22
C GLY A 81 6.12 -7.69 8.99
N ALA A 82 7.26 -8.18 9.50
CA ALA A 82 8.55 -7.49 9.47
C ALA A 82 9.01 -7.10 8.05
N ALA A 83 8.55 -7.79 7.01
CA ALA A 83 8.83 -7.42 5.62
C ALA A 83 8.38 -5.99 5.27
N CYS A 84 7.38 -5.42 5.97
CA CYS A 84 6.89 -4.06 5.70
C CYS A 84 7.88 -2.96 6.12
N THR A 85 8.89 -3.29 6.93
CA THR A 85 9.97 -2.37 7.30
C THR A 85 11.20 -2.54 6.41
N ALA A 86 11.23 -3.56 5.57
CA ALA A 86 12.30 -3.74 4.60
C ALA A 86 12.19 -2.65 3.52
N LEU A 87 13.33 -2.07 3.14
CA LEU A 87 13.41 -1.07 2.08
C LEU A 87 12.49 0.14 2.31
N ALA A 88 12.48 0.68 3.53
CA ALA A 88 11.85 1.96 3.82
C ALA A 88 12.60 3.10 3.12
N HIS A 89 12.47 3.18 1.79
CA HIS A 89 12.88 4.35 1.02
C HIS A 89 12.05 5.52 1.52
N THR A 90 12.71 6.55 2.02
CA THR A 90 12.07 7.82 2.29
C THR A 90 11.80 8.45 0.93
N ALA A 91 10.62 8.22 0.37
CA ALA A 91 10.23 8.91 -0.86
C ALA A 91 10.19 10.42 -0.55
N PRO A 92 10.78 11.28 -1.39
CA PRO A 92 10.85 12.72 -1.12
C PRO A 92 9.46 13.38 -0.98
N HIS A 93 8.42 12.70 -1.48
CA HIS A 93 7.02 13.13 -1.43
C HIS A 93 6.18 12.32 -0.43
N ALA A 94 6.81 11.52 0.44
CA ALA A 94 6.07 10.78 1.45
C ALA A 94 5.48 11.74 2.48
N VAL A 95 4.17 11.65 2.70
CA VAL A 95 3.50 12.37 3.79
C VAL A 95 3.61 11.50 5.04
N HIS A 96 4.25 12.03 6.08
CA HIS A 96 4.39 11.36 7.36
C HIS A 96 3.45 11.99 8.39
N GLU A 97 2.54 11.19 8.92
CA GLU A 97 1.74 11.52 10.09
C GLU A 97 2.28 10.81 11.33
N LYS A 98 1.68 11.07 12.48
CA LYS A 98 2.10 10.50 13.76
C LYS A 98 2.15 8.96 13.76
N TYR A 99 1.33 8.29 12.93
CA TYR A 99 1.13 6.84 12.99
C TYR A 99 1.21 6.09 11.64
N TRP A 100 1.31 6.79 10.52
CA TRP A 100 1.47 6.19 9.20
C TRP A 100 2.22 7.11 8.25
N SER A 101 2.73 6.53 7.17
CA SER A 101 3.25 7.28 6.02
C SER A 101 2.56 6.86 4.74
N VAL A 102 2.43 7.81 3.82
CA VAL A 102 1.82 7.61 2.50
C VAL A 102 2.83 7.94 1.42
N GLN A 103 3.06 6.99 0.52
CA GLN A 103 3.84 7.17 -0.69
C GLN A 103 2.91 7.08 -1.89
N GLU A 104 2.85 8.14 -2.68
CA GLU A 104 2.08 8.22 -3.93
C GLU A 104 3.03 8.02 -5.13
N GLY A 105 2.51 7.34 -6.15
CA GLY A 105 3.21 7.02 -7.38
C GLY A 105 4.19 5.86 -7.27
N LEU A 106 4.48 5.25 -8.42
CA LEU A 106 5.55 4.28 -8.56
C LEU A 106 6.89 5.02 -8.75
N ASN A 107 7.85 4.77 -7.87
CA ASN A 107 9.23 5.23 -8.09
C ASN A 107 9.91 4.29 -9.11
N PRO A 108 10.40 4.80 -10.25
CA PRO A 108 11.08 3.95 -11.24
C PRO A 108 12.29 3.19 -10.68
N ALA A 109 12.95 3.71 -9.63
CA ALA A 109 14.06 3.04 -8.96
C ALA A 109 13.65 1.76 -8.20
N ASP A 110 12.36 1.60 -7.88
CA ASP A 110 11.84 0.41 -7.18
C ASP A 110 11.63 -0.78 -8.14
N LEU A 111 11.80 -0.58 -9.45
CA LEU A 111 11.59 -1.63 -10.45
C LEU A 111 12.89 -2.41 -10.72
N PRO A 112 12.85 -3.75 -10.74
CA PRO A 112 13.91 -4.51 -11.41
C PRO A 112 13.91 -4.11 -12.89
N LEU A 113 15.09 -3.81 -13.44
CA LEU A 113 15.35 -3.23 -14.78
C LEU A 113 14.77 -4.01 -15.98
N SER A 114 14.01 -5.07 -15.76
CA SER A 114 13.46 -5.97 -16.77
C SER A 114 11.93 -5.94 -16.89
N ILE A 115 11.20 -5.10 -16.15
CA ILE A 115 9.74 -4.97 -16.31
C ILE A 115 9.45 -3.91 -17.40
N PRO A 116 8.89 -4.29 -18.57
CA PRO A 116 8.49 -3.30 -19.57
C PRO A 116 7.28 -2.51 -19.04
N LEU A 117 7.48 -1.21 -18.78
CA LEU A 117 6.41 -0.27 -18.41
C LEU A 117 6.05 0.61 -19.61
N PRO A 118 5.06 0.21 -20.44
CA PRO A 118 4.73 0.93 -21.66
C PRO A 118 4.29 2.38 -21.41
N TRP A 119 3.78 2.71 -20.22
CA TRP A 119 3.39 4.08 -19.85
C TRP A 119 4.57 4.98 -19.46
N LEU A 120 5.72 4.43 -19.08
CA LEU A 120 6.87 5.21 -18.60
C LEU A 120 7.45 6.11 -19.70
N ASN A 121 7.36 5.67 -20.96
CA ASN A 121 7.79 6.46 -22.12
C ASN A 121 6.72 7.45 -22.61
N SER A 122 5.45 7.27 -22.23
CA SER A 122 4.34 8.09 -22.70
C SER A 122 4.13 9.36 -21.85
N ALA A 123 4.44 9.32 -20.55
CA ALA A 123 4.22 10.46 -19.64
C ALA A 123 5.15 11.67 -19.89
N MET A 124 6.17 11.55 -20.75
CA MET A 124 7.02 12.67 -21.14
C MET A 124 6.49 13.45 -22.36
N HIS A 125 5.40 13.02 -23.01
CA HIS A 125 4.96 13.58 -24.30
C HIS A 125 3.74 14.49 -24.27
N ASP A 126 3.15 14.78 -23.11
CA ASP A 126 2.04 15.74 -23.05
C ASP A 126 2.59 17.18 -23.04
N GLY A 127 2.93 17.65 -24.24
CA GLY A 127 3.06 19.07 -24.53
C GLY A 127 1.73 19.81 -24.36
N PRO A 128 1.74 21.14 -24.24
CA PRO A 128 0.56 21.92 -23.87
C PRO A 128 -0.54 21.79 -24.93
N VAL A 129 -1.68 21.24 -24.53
CA VAL A 129 -2.88 21.10 -25.37
C VAL A 129 -3.43 22.50 -25.66
N THR A 130 -3.28 22.97 -26.89
CA THR A 130 -3.91 24.20 -27.37
C THR A 130 -5.34 23.87 -27.82
N TRP A 131 -6.32 24.34 -27.06
CA TRP A 131 -7.73 24.24 -27.43
C TRP A 131 -8.04 25.26 -28.53
N THR A 132 -8.16 24.82 -29.78
CA THR A 132 -8.82 25.63 -30.81
C THR A 132 -10.31 25.28 -30.84
N SER A 133 -11.15 26.23 -30.37
CA SER A 133 -12.60 26.19 -30.59
C SER A 133 -12.88 26.55 -32.04
N SER A 134 -13.55 25.66 -32.78
CA SER A 134 -14.17 26.02 -34.05
C SER A 134 -15.66 26.30 -33.84
N HIS A 135 -16.06 27.47 -34.33
CA HIS A 135 -17.43 27.94 -34.56
C HIS A 135 -18.14 27.15 -35.65
#